data_AF-A0A2V8YD63-F1
#
_entry.id   AF-A0A2V8YD63-F1
#
_cell.length_a   1.000
_cell.length_b   1.000
_cell.length_c   1.000
_cell.angle_alpha   90.00
_cell.angle_beta   90.00
_cell.angle_gamma   90.00
#
_symmetry.space_group_name_H-M   'P 1'
#
loop_
_entity.id
_entity.type
_entity.pdbx_description
1 polymer ?
#
loop_
_entity_poly.entity_id
_entity_poly.type
_entity_poly.pdbx_seq_one_letter_code
_entity_poly.pdbx_strand_id
1 'polypeptide(L)'
;MAPLIPVHKFITIAALFTGAAQLLFLYNVIWSRFRGPKATDNPWEATTLEWSTSSPPPSDNFGGRHLVVHHGPEEYGVESSSGDYVMQVSPEKVAAS
;
A
#
# COMPACT_ATOMS: atom_id res chain seq x y z
N MET A 1 -43.78 -14.09 15.20
CA MET A 1 -42.57 -13.82 14.40
C MET A 1 -42.79 -12.55 13.60
N ALA A 2 -41.88 -11.58 13.68
CA ALA A 2 -41.98 -10.34 12.89
C ALA A 2 -41.63 -10.61 11.41
N PRO A 3 -42.30 -9.95 10.43
CA PRO A 3 -42.06 -10.20 9.02
C PRO A 3 -40.71 -9.59 8.57
N LEU A 4 -39.78 -10.43 8.12
CA LEU A 4 -38.43 -10.03 7.68
C LEU A 4 -38.34 -9.61 6.20
N ILE A 5 -39.46 -9.66 5.48
CA ILE A 5 -39.53 -9.36 4.03
C ILE A 5 -38.92 -7.98 3.68
N PRO A 6 -39.16 -6.89 4.43
CA PRO A 6 -38.54 -5.60 4.13
C PRO A 6 -37.01 -5.62 4.22
N VAL A 7 -36.46 -6.35 5.19
CA VAL A 7 -35.01 -6.47 5.39
C VAL A 7 -34.37 -7.27 4.26
N HIS A 8 -35.01 -8.37 3.82
CA HIS A 8 -34.53 -9.12 2.65
C HIS A 8 -34.49 -8.27 1.37
N LYS A 9 -35.52 -7.43 1.14
CA LYS A 9 -35.54 -6.51 0.00
C LYS A 9 -34.38 -5.51 0.05
N PHE A 10 -34.12 -4.93 1.23
CA PHE A 10 -32.99 -4.03 1.42
C PHE A 10 -31.65 -4.73 1.15
N ILE A 11 -31.43 -5.92 1.73
CA ILE A 11 -30.19 -6.69 1.55
C ILE A 11 -29.96 -7.00 0.07
N THR A 12 -30.99 -7.39 -0.68
CA THR A 12 -30.86 -7.64 -2.12
C THR A 12 -30.42 -6.40 -2.88
N ILE A 13 -31.03 -5.23 -2.60
CA ILE A 13 -30.64 -3.96 -3.24
C ILE A 13 -29.19 -3.60 -2.90
N ALA A 14 -28.81 -3.72 -1.62
CA ALA A 14 -27.45 -3.45 -1.17
C ALA A 14 -26.44 -4.39 -1.84
N ALA A 15 -26.74 -5.69 -1.92
CA ALA A 15 -25.89 -6.68 -2.57
C ALA A 15 -25.69 -6.39 -4.07
N LEU A 16 -26.75 -6.00 -4.77
CA LEU A 16 -26.66 -5.60 -6.19
C LEU A 16 -25.80 -4.34 -6.36
N PHE A 17 -25.96 -3.35 -5.48
CA PHE A 17 -25.15 -2.14 -5.50
C PHE A 17 -23.66 -2.44 -5.22
N THR A 18 -23.37 -3.24 -4.19
CA THR A 18 -22.01 -3.70 -3.89
C THR A 18 -21.41 -4.47 -5.07
N GLY A 19 -22.19 -5.36 -5.69
CA GLY A 19 -21.77 -6.07 -6.90
C GLY A 19 -21.43 -5.14 -8.07
N ALA A 20 -22.25 -4.10 -8.30
CA ALA A 20 -21.98 -3.09 -9.31
C ALA A 20 -20.72 -2.26 -9.00
N ALA A 21 -20.51 -1.88 -7.75
CA ALA A 21 -19.29 -1.18 -7.32
C ALA A 21 -18.02 -2.03 -7.52
N GLN A 22 -18.11 -3.35 -7.30
CA GLN A 22 -17.00 -4.27 -7.59
C GLN A 22 -16.62 -4.30 -9.07
N LEU A 23 -17.57 -4.10 -10.00
CA LEU A 23 -17.25 -4.01 -11.43
C LEU A 23 -16.38 -2.77 -11.75
N LEU A 24 -16.61 -1.65 -11.06
CA LEU A 24 -15.76 -0.46 -11.19
C LEU A 24 -14.34 -0.72 -10.68
N PHE A 25 -14.21 -1.42 -9.56
CA PHE A 25 -12.92 -1.84 -9.03
C PHE A 25 -12.18 -2.78 -10.00
N LEU A 26 -12.86 -3.80 -10.53
CA LEU A 26 -12.28 -4.72 -11.51
C LEU A 26 -11.85 -4.00 -12.79
N TYR A 27 -12.67 -3.08 -13.29
CA TYR A 27 -12.31 -2.23 -14.41
C TYR A 27 -11.02 -1.45 -14.13
N ASN A 28 -10.91 -0.84 -12.95
CA ASN A 28 -9.70 -0.11 -12.55
C ASN A 28 -8.46 -1.02 -12.47
N VAL A 29 -8.56 -2.20 -11.87
CA VAL A 29 -7.45 -3.16 -11.78
C VAL A 29 -6.98 -3.61 -13.17
N ILE A 30 -7.92 -3.98 -14.04
CA ILE A 30 -7.62 -4.42 -15.40
C ILE A 30 -6.98 -3.27 -16.18
N TRP A 31 -7.56 -2.07 -16.13
CA TRP A 31 -7.02 -0.90 -16.81
C TRP A 31 -5.60 -0.58 -16.32
N SER A 32 -5.40 -0.50 -15.00
CA SER A 32 -4.10 -0.19 -14.39
C SER A 32 -3.03 -1.21 -14.76
N ARG A 33 -3.39 -2.50 -14.83
CA ARG A 33 -2.45 -3.57 -15.20
C ARG A 33 -1.92 -3.45 -16.63
N PHE A 34 -2.74 -2.99 -17.57
CA PHE A 34 -2.40 -2.95 -19.00
C PHE A 34 -2.02 -1.56 -19.53
N ARG A 35 -2.53 -0.49 -18.91
CA ARG A 35 -2.40 0.89 -19.38
C ARG A 35 -1.96 1.88 -18.29
N GLY A 36 -1.80 1.43 -17.05
CA GLY A 36 -1.30 2.28 -15.97
C GLY A 36 0.19 2.63 -16.12
N PRO A 37 0.63 3.76 -15.53
CA PRO A 37 2.04 4.08 -15.44
C PRO A 37 2.79 3.01 -14.61
N LYS A 38 4.08 2.84 -14.88
CA LYS A 38 4.93 2.00 -14.02
C LYS A 38 5.06 2.66 -12.65
N ALA A 39 4.92 1.88 -11.58
CA ALA A 39 5.21 2.34 -10.24
C ALA A 39 6.70 2.62 -10.07
N THR A 40 7.03 3.65 -9.29
CA THR A 40 8.37 3.79 -8.71
C THR A 40 8.56 2.71 -7.64
N ASP A 41 9.80 2.56 -7.14
CA ASP A 41 10.12 1.60 -6.10
C ASP A 41 9.33 1.85 -4.81
N ASN A 42 9.18 3.13 -4.45
CA ASN A 42 8.40 3.59 -3.30
C ASN A 42 7.45 4.74 -3.69
N PRO A 43 6.26 4.45 -4.21
CA PRO A 43 5.30 5.47 -4.63
C PRO A 43 4.55 6.13 -3.47
N TRP A 44 4.64 5.56 -2.27
CA TRP A 44 3.91 6.02 -1.08
C TRP A 44 4.80 6.64 -0.02
N GLU A 45 6.10 6.76 -0.29
CA GLU A 45 7.06 7.31 0.66
C GLU A 45 7.06 6.56 2.00
N ALA A 46 6.74 5.26 1.96
CA ALA A 46 6.67 4.42 3.15
C ALA A 46 8.08 3.98 3.58
N THR A 47 8.29 3.82 4.89
CA THR A 47 9.63 3.68 5.47
C THR A 47 10.12 2.25 5.64
N THR A 48 9.23 1.26 5.55
CA THR A 48 9.51 -0.16 5.83
C THR A 48 10.39 -0.84 4.76
N LEU A 49 10.99 -1.98 5.11
CA LEU A 49 11.92 -2.72 4.25
C LEU A 49 11.36 -3.11 2.87
N GLU A 50 10.07 -3.43 2.76
CA GLU A 50 9.46 -3.78 1.48
C GLU A 50 9.49 -2.64 0.46
N TRP A 51 9.61 -1.39 0.92
CA TRP A 51 9.75 -0.20 0.07
C TRP A 51 11.21 0.14 -0.25
N SER A 52 12.15 -0.70 0.20
CA SER A 52 13.58 -0.60 -0.14
C SER A 52 13.96 -1.46 -1.36
N THR A 53 12.98 -2.04 -2.06
CA THR A 53 13.19 -2.88 -3.25
C THR A 53 12.49 -2.35 -4.49
N SER A 54 12.83 -2.91 -5.65
CA SER A 54 12.23 -2.49 -6.91
C SER A 54 10.76 -2.88 -7.02
N SER A 55 10.00 -2.17 -7.86
CA SER A 55 8.62 -2.54 -8.20
C SER A 55 8.50 -2.97 -9.68
N PRO A 56 8.34 -4.29 -10.00
CA PRO A 56 8.16 -5.43 -9.10
C PRO A 56 9.46 -5.89 -8.41
N PRO A 57 9.35 -6.60 -7.27
CA PRO A 57 10.52 -7.10 -6.56
C PRO A 57 11.21 -8.23 -7.35
N PRO A 58 12.54 -8.37 -7.20
CA PRO A 58 13.27 -9.56 -7.67
C PRO A 58 12.76 -10.84 -6.99
N SER A 59 13.09 -12.01 -7.55
CA SER A 59 12.64 -13.31 -7.01
C SER A 59 13.14 -13.61 -5.60
N ASP A 60 14.29 -13.05 -5.23
CA ASP A 60 14.89 -13.13 -3.90
C ASP A 60 14.57 -11.91 -3.02
N ASN A 61 13.52 -11.17 -3.38
CA ASN A 61 13.00 -9.94 -2.76
C ASN A 61 13.91 -8.72 -2.88
N PHE A 62 15.23 -8.84 -2.69
CA PHE A 62 16.16 -7.70 -2.59
C PHE A 62 17.30 -7.70 -3.62
N GLY A 63 17.37 -8.67 -4.53
CA GLY A 63 18.36 -8.73 -5.60
C GLY A 63 19.78 -8.96 -5.07
N GLY A 64 19.95 -9.90 -4.13
CA GLY A 64 21.22 -10.22 -3.49
C GLY A 64 21.75 -9.16 -2.52
N ARG A 65 21.01 -8.08 -2.27
CA ARG A 65 21.41 -7.02 -1.34
C ARG A 65 21.17 -7.46 0.11
N HIS A 66 22.18 -7.31 0.94
CA HIS A 66 22.05 -7.44 2.39
C HIS A 66 21.62 -6.09 2.99
N LEU A 67 20.36 -5.99 3.40
CA LEU A 67 19.82 -4.79 4.01
C LEU A 67 20.17 -4.73 5.50
N VAL A 68 20.61 -3.56 5.96
CA VAL A 68 20.87 -3.28 7.37
C VAL A 68 19.80 -2.31 7.86
N VAL A 69 19.16 -2.64 8.97
CA VAL A 69 18.13 -1.79 9.58
C VAL A 69 18.81 -0.81 10.54
N HIS A 70 18.57 0.47 10.31
CA HIS A 70 19.05 1.59 11.12
C HIS A 70 17.91 2.29 11.87
N HIS A 71 16.69 2.26 11.33
CA HIS A 71 15.55 3.05 11.78
C HIS A 71 14.30 2.21 12.05
N GLY A 72 13.35 2.80 12.76
CA GLY A 72 12.01 2.25 12.97
C GLY A 72 11.16 2.20 11.68
N PRO A 73 10.10 1.36 11.65
CA PRO A 73 9.22 1.21 10.48
C PRO A 73 8.23 2.37 10.26
N GLU A 74 8.29 3.44 11.07
CA GLU A 74 7.35 4.58 11.00
C GLU A 74 8.03 5.95 11.21
N GLU A 75 9.32 6.10 10.86
CA GLU A 75 10.05 7.37 11.03
C GLU A 75 9.65 8.41 9.98
N TYR A 76 8.48 9.04 10.20
CA TYR A 76 7.97 10.17 9.44
C TYR A 76 8.12 11.47 10.24
N GLY A 77 8.34 12.60 9.55
CA GLY A 77 8.37 13.93 10.16
C GLY A 77 9.47 14.14 11.21
N VAL A 78 10.57 13.42 11.08
CA VAL A 78 11.68 13.52 12.02
C VAL A 78 12.42 14.84 11.79
N GLU A 79 12.47 15.73 12.78
CA GLU A 79 12.99 17.11 12.57
C GLU A 79 14.46 17.15 12.09
N SER A 80 15.22 16.10 12.40
CA SER A 80 16.62 15.96 11.97
C SER A 80 16.80 15.27 10.62
N SER A 81 15.73 14.79 9.97
CA SER A 81 15.83 14.13 8.68
C SER A 81 16.00 15.12 7.53
N SER A 82 16.71 14.67 6.49
CA SER A 82 16.89 15.40 5.24
C SER A 82 15.60 15.58 4.41
N GLY A 83 14.55 14.82 4.70
CA GLY A 83 13.24 14.88 4.04
C GLY A 83 12.08 14.55 4.98
N ASP A 84 10.90 14.28 4.42
CA ASP A 84 9.66 14.05 5.19
C ASP A 84 9.61 12.68 5.90
N TYR A 85 10.49 11.75 5.52
CA TYR A 85 10.57 10.40 6.09
C TYR A 85 12.00 9.85 6.03
N VAL A 86 12.30 8.89 6.91
CA VAL A 86 13.58 8.16 6.93
C VAL A 86 13.33 6.68 6.70
N MET A 87 13.94 6.14 5.64
CA MET A 87 13.85 4.71 5.35
C MET A 87 14.54 3.87 6.42
N GLN A 88 14.01 2.68 6.73
CA GLN A 88 14.65 1.70 7.62
C GLN A 88 16.10 1.38 7.26
N VAL A 89 16.45 1.43 5.97
CA VAL A 89 17.79 1.15 5.45
C VAL A 89 18.66 2.39 5.28
N SER A 90 18.16 3.58 5.61
CA SER A 90 18.94 4.82 5.51
C SER A 90 20.10 4.76 6.52
N PRO A 91 21.33 5.15 6.15
CA PRO A 91 22.43 5.28 7.10
C PRO A 91 22.41 6.63 7.85
N GLU A 92 21.38 7.45 7.62
CA GLU A 92 21.23 8.76 8.23
C GLU A 92 21.18 8.66 9.76
N LYS A 93 21.75 9.64 10.45
CA LYS A 93 21.65 9.71 11.91
C LYS A 93 20.59 10.72 12.27
N VAL A 94 19.40 10.22 12.56
CA VAL A 94 18.34 11.04 13.12
C VAL A 94 18.28 10.91 14.64
N ALA A 95 17.86 11.98 15.30
CA ALA A 95 17.56 11.96 16.72
C ALA A 95 16.47 10.92 16.98
N ALA A 96 16.66 10.09 18.02
CA ALA A 96 15.66 9.11 18.43
C ALA A 96 14.33 9.83 18.70
N SER A 97 13.26 9.36 18.05
CA SER A 97 11.89 9.81 18.29
C SER A 97 11.38 9.36 19.66
#